data_AF-A0A7G8VGI9-F1
#
_entry.id   AF-A0A7G8VGI9-F1
#
_cell.length_a   1.000
_cell.length_b   1.000
_cell.length_c   1.000
_cell.angle_alpha   90.00
_cell.angle_beta   90.00
_cell.angle_gamma   90.00
#
_symmetry.space_group_name_H-M   'P 1'
#
loop_
_entity.id
_entity.type
_entity.pdbx_description
1 polymer ?
#
loop_
_entity_poly.entity_id
_entity_poly.type
_entity_poly.pdbx_seq_one_letter_code
_entity_poly.pdbx_strand_id
1 'polypeptide(L)' 'MPKQVIHNATITLKLPLNMSAEAEAAALHAAGIPVDAIGNAASGFLFVRSTMDWKNPTKIFRWFATDIGQVAP' A
#
# COMPACT_ATOMS: atom_id res chain seq x y z
N MET A 1 15.28 0.37 -26.40
CA MET A 1 15.50 -0.08 -25.01
C MET A 1 14.19 0.11 -24.25
N PRO A 2 13.58 -0.94 -23.65
CA PRO A 2 12.38 -0.73 -22.85
C PRO A 2 12.78 0.10 -21.62
N LYS A 3 12.22 1.30 -21.47
CA LYS A 3 12.33 2.07 -20.22
C LYS A 3 11.69 1.21 -19.14
N GLN A 4 12.51 0.62 -18.28
CA GLN A 4 12.04 -0.09 -17.09
C GLN A 4 11.42 0.97 -16.18
N VAL A 5 10.10 1.11 -16.22
CA VAL A 5 9.39 2.00 -15.32
C VAL A 5 9.33 1.30 -13.96
N ILE A 6 10.42 1.42 -13.20
CA ILE A 6 10.44 0.99 -11.80
C ILE A 6 9.72 2.09 -11.03
N HIS A 7 8.38 2.00 -10.95
CA HIS A 7 7.66 2.71 -9.91
C HIS A 7 8.07 2.06 -8.58
N ASN A 8 9.04 2.66 -7.89
CA ASN A 8 9.29 2.33 -6.49
C ASN A 8 8.08 2.83 -5.68
N ALA A 9 7.62 2.00 -4.75
CA ALA A 9 6.56 2.42 -3.84
C ALA A 9 7.09 3.59 -3.01
N THR A 10 6.30 4.67 -2.92
CA THR A 10 6.60 5.82 -2.06
C THR A 10 6.73 5.38 -0.61
N ILE A 11 5.84 4.48 -0.16
CA ILE A 11 5.89 3.87 1.16
C ILE A 11 5.66 2.36 1.03
N THR A 12 6.44 1.56 1.75
CA THR A 12 6.17 0.14 1.97
C THR A 12 5.96 -0.10 3.46
N LEU A 13 4.77 -0.57 3.84
CA LEU A 13 4.40 -0.85 5.21
C LEU A 13 4.07 -2.34 5.37
N LYS A 14 4.59 -2.98 6.43
CA LYS A 14 4.29 -4.37 6.76
C LYS A 14 3.55 -4.43 8.09
N LEU A 15 2.36 -5.01 8.10
CA LEU A 15 1.51 -5.16 9.28
C LEU A 15 1.18 -6.63 9.53
N PRO A 16 0.88 -7.04 10.78
CA PRO A 16 0.29 -8.33 11.07
C PRO A 16 -1.05 -8.52 10.35
N LEU A 17 -1.34 -9.74 9.86
CA LEU A 17 -2.60 -10.02 9.14
C LEU A 17 -3.84 -9.89 10.03
N ASN A 18 -3.70 -10.15 11.33
CA ASN A 18 -4.81 -10.27 12.28
C ASN A 18 -5.16 -8.94 12.99
N MET A 19 -4.78 -7.79 12.43
CA MET A 19 -5.19 -6.48 12.97
C MET A 19 -6.67 -6.20 12.67
N SER A 20 -7.32 -5.45 13.56
CA SER A 20 -8.65 -4.89 13.25
C SER A 20 -8.55 -3.89 12.10
N ALA A 21 -9.64 -3.70 11.37
CA ALA A 21 -9.69 -2.74 10.26
C ALA A 21 -9.36 -1.31 10.72
N GLU A 22 -9.83 -0.92 11.92
CA GLU A 22 -9.56 0.39 12.53
C GLU A 22 -8.07 0.57 12.84
N ALA A 23 -7.42 -0.45 13.40
CA ALA A 23 -6.00 -0.40 13.74
C ALA A 23 -5.12 -0.43 12.48
N GLU A 24 -5.55 -1.13 11.43
CA GLU A 24 -4.91 -1.11 10.12
C GLU A 24 -5.01 0.28 9.48
N ALA A 25 -6.20 0.88 9.45
CA ALA A 25 -6.40 2.23 8.92
C ALA A 25 -5.56 3.26 9.70
N ALA A 26 -5.56 3.20 11.04
CA ALA A 26 -4.75 4.08 11.87
C ALA A 26 -3.25 3.92 11.59
N ALA A 27 -2.76 2.70 11.37
CA ALA A 27 -1.37 2.45 11.01
C ALA A 27 -1.02 2.99 9.62
N LEU A 28 -1.93 2.87 8.64
CA LEU A 28 -1.75 3.43 7.30
C LEU A 28 -1.70 4.96 7.34
N HIS A 29 -2.60 5.60 8.07
CA HIS A 29 -2.58 7.05 8.29
C HIS A 29 -1.31 7.52 9.00
N ALA A 30 -0.88 6.82 10.05
CA ALA A 30 0.36 7.12 10.76
C ALA A 30 1.60 6.98 9.86
N ALA A 31 1.55 6.07 8.87
CA ALA A 31 2.59 5.93 7.86
C ALA A 31 2.52 6.98 6.74
N GLY A 32 1.51 7.86 6.72
CA GLY A 32 1.30 8.87 5.67
C GLY A 32 0.62 8.34 4.40
N ILE A 33 -0.05 7.19 4.49
CA ILE A 33 -0.83 6.61 3.38
C ILE A 33 -2.28 7.12 3.51
N PRO A 34 -2.80 7.86 2.51
CA PRO A 34 -4.15 8.38 2.56
C PRO A 34 -5.15 7.27 2.25
N VAL A 35 -5.79 6.73 3.29
CA VAL A 35 -6.89 5.77 3.16
C VAL A 35 -8.22 6.38 3.62
N ASP A 36 -9.33 5.88 3.09
CA ASP A 36 -10.68 6.26 3.49
C ASP A 36 -11.19 5.40 4.66
N ALA A 37 -12.41 5.70 5.14
CA ALA A 37 -13.03 5.01 6.27
C ALA A 37 -13.29 3.51 6.05
N ILE A 38 -13.19 3.03 4.80
CA ILE A 38 -13.36 1.62 4.43
C ILE A 38 -12.04 0.97 4.00
N GLY A 39 -10.91 1.68 4.11
CA GLY A 39 -9.56 1.18 3.86
C GLY A 39 -9.10 1.26 2.39
N ASN A 40 -9.85 1.94 1.52
CA ASN A 40 -9.39 2.20 0.15
C ASN A 40 -8.45 3.39 0.11
N ALA A 41 -7.58 3.43 -0.89
CA ALA A 41 -6.75 4.60 -1.12
C ALA A 41 -7.63 5.80 -1.52
N ALA A 42 -7.53 6.91 -0.80
CA ALA A 42 -8.29 8.12 -1.10
C ALA A 42 -7.73 8.89 -2.32
N SER A 43 -6.47 8.64 -2.67
CA SER A 43 -5.78 9.11 -3.87
C SER A 43 -4.76 8.07 -4.31
N GLY A 44 -4.06 8.27 -5.44
CA GLY A 44 -2.95 7.42 -5.86
C GLY A 44 -3.30 5.93 -5.98
N PHE A 45 -2.33 5.06 -5.69
CA PHE A 45 -2.52 3.61 -5.75
C PHE A 45 -1.95 2.90 -4.53
N LEU A 46 -2.74 1.99 -3.94
CA LEU A 46 -2.34 1.15 -2.83
C LEU A 46 -2.40 -0.33 -3.24
N PHE A 47 -1.23 -0.94 -3.40
CA PHE A 47 -1.12 -2.37 -3.62
C PHE A 47 -1.03 -3.11 -2.29
N VAL A 48 -1.87 -4.12 -2.10
CA VAL A 48 -1.90 -4.95 -0.90
C VAL A 48 -1.60 -6.40 -1.27
N ARG A 49 -0.65 -7.01 -0.57
CA ARG A 49 -0.42 -8.45 -0.60
C ARG A 49 -0.49 -9.03 0.81
N SER A 50 -1.20 -10.13 0.96
CA SER A 50 -1.22 -10.90 2.20
C SER A 50 -0.31 -12.12 2.04
N THR A 51 0.52 -12.41 3.04
CA THR A 51 1.23 -13.68 3.16
C THR A 51 0.59 -14.50 4.27
N MET A 52 0.25 -15.75 3.95
CA MET A 52 -0.29 -16.71 4.91
C MET A 52 0.83 -17.63 5.43
N ASP A 53 1.95 -17.02 5.83
CA ASP A 53 3.03 -17.77 6.47
C ASP A 53 2.53 -18.28 7.83
N TRP A 54 2.54 -19.59 8.03
CA TRP A 54 2.00 -20.25 9.23
C TRP A 54 2.54 -19.68 10.55
N LYS A 55 3.79 -19.18 10.56
CA LYS A 55 4.42 -18.61 11.75
C LYS A 55 4.12 -17.13 11.97
N ASN A 56 3.91 -16.35 10.92
CA ASN A 56 3.77 -14.89 10.98
C ASN A 56 3.00 -14.37 9.77
N PRO A 57 1.67 -14.50 9.75
CA PRO A 57 0.86 -14.01 8.65
C PRO A 57 0.91 -12.47 8.64
N THR A 58 1.20 -11.88 7.48
CA THR A 58 1.43 -10.43 7.36
C THR A 58 0.75 -9.85 6.13
N LYS A 59 0.37 -8.59 6.20
CA LYS A 59 -0.01 -7.76 5.05
C LYS A 59 1.13 -6.82 4.70
N ILE A 60 1.45 -6.73 3.43
CA ILE A 60 2.41 -5.75 2.90
C ILE A 60 1.64 -4.79 2.01
N PHE A 61 1.68 -3.52 2.41
CA PHE A 61 1.10 -2.38 1.71
C PHE A 61 2.20 -1.67 0.95
N ARG A 62 1.97 -1.41 -0.33
CA ARG A 62 2.86 -0.62 -1.18
C ARG A 62 2.07 0.54 -1.74
N TRP A 63 2.39 1.73 -1.27
CA TRP A 63 1.74 2.98 -1.62
C TRP A 63 2.49 3.72 -2.73
N PHE A 64 1.75 4.30 -3.67
CA PHE A 64 2.26 5.07 -4.79
C PHE A 64 1.49 6.39 -4.84
N ALA A 65 2.18 7.50 -4.55
CA ALA A 65 1.56 8.83 -4.46
C ALA A 65 1.18 9.45 -5.82
N THR A 66 1.75 8.96 -6.92
CA THR A 66 1.46 9.43 -8.28
C THR A 66 0.41 8.54 -8.93
N ASP A 67 -0.47 9.12 -9.75
CA ASP A 67 -1.33 8.37 -10.66
C ASP A 67 -0.49 7.38 -11.47
N ILE A 68 -0.85 6.11 -11.41
CA ILE A 68 -0.25 5.07 -12.26
C ILE A 68 -0.80 5.30 -13.68
N GLY A 69 -0.14 6.20 -14.42
CA GLY A 69 -0.32 6.35 -15.86
C GLY A 69 -0.55 7.79 -16.35
N GLN A 70 0.53 8.51 -16.62
CA GLN A 70 0.84 9.09 -17.94
C GLN A 70 2.19 9.82 -17.88
N VAL A 71 3.21 9.25 -18.51
CA VAL A 71 4.28 10.10 -19.07
C VAL A 71 3.66 10.66 -20.36
N ALA A 72 3.37 11.96 -20.38
CA ALA A 72 2.95 12.66 -21.60
C ALA A 72 3.99 12.48 -22.72
N PRO A 73 3.57 12.44 -24.00
CA PRO A 73 4.46 12.18 -25.14
C PRO A 73 5.60 13.19 -25.30
#